data_AF-A0A848ZGS6-F1
#
_entry.id   AF-A0A848ZGS6-F1
#
_cell.length_a   1.000
_cell.length_b   1.000
_cell.length_c   1.000
_cell.angle_alpha   90.00
_cell.angle_beta   90.00
_cell.angle_gamma   90.00
#
_symmetry.space_group_name_H-M   'P 1'
#
loop_
_entity.id
_entity.type
_entity.pdbx_description
1 polymer ?
#
loop_
_entity_poly.entity_id
_entity_poly.type
_entity_poly.pdbx_seq_one_letter_code
_entity_poly.pdbx_strand_id
1 'polypeptide(L)'
;MTCGKKGDPFLPKKEFPARVTDLEGERQKEVIVLRGKISGPKEAEGAKVYYAQYPLEKSPCEGCPIEYQGFQAFGAEVVTEEGFLCRIPVKEQGQVYFFRVNLIGPSEAIGPSSDMVKVVVE
;
A
#
# COMPACT_ATOMS: atom_id res chain seq x y z
N MET A 1 -2.47 4.07 53.22
CA MET A 1 -1.07 4.32 52.81
C MET A 1 -0.96 4.03 51.31
N THR A 2 -0.43 5.00 50.56
CA THR A 2 0.26 4.98 49.25
C THR A 2 0.45 3.61 48.56
N CYS A 3 0.46 3.43 47.23
CA CYS A 3 0.25 4.23 46.03
C CYS A 3 0.31 3.21 44.88
N GLY A 4 -0.60 3.25 43.91
CA GLY A 4 -0.57 2.36 42.75
C GLY A 4 0.69 2.58 41.92
N LYS A 5 1.41 1.50 41.60
CA LYS A 5 2.49 1.52 40.60
C LYS A 5 1.86 1.93 39.26
N LYS A 6 2.08 3.17 38.84
CA LYS A 6 1.90 3.61 37.46
C LYS A 6 2.89 2.78 36.64
N GLY A 7 2.37 1.84 35.85
CA GLY A 7 3.18 1.10 34.88
C GLY A 7 3.90 2.08 33.97
N ASP A 8 5.09 1.69 33.51
CA ASP A 8 5.96 2.52 32.69
C ASP A 8 5.16 3.20 31.57
N PRO A 9 5.31 4.53 31.37
CA PRO A 9 4.61 5.23 30.32
C PRO A 9 5.00 4.60 28.97
N PHE A 10 4.02 4.00 28.31
CA PHE A 10 4.20 3.50 26.95
C PHE A 10 4.62 4.68 26.07
N LEU A 11 5.86 4.64 25.56
CA LEU A 11 6.28 5.53 24.48
C LEU A 11 5.37 5.24 23.29
N PRO A 12 4.66 6.24 22.74
CA PRO A 12 3.90 6.03 21.51
C PRO A 12 4.86 5.54 20.43
N LYS A 13 4.50 4.44 19.78
CA LYS A 13 5.25 3.94 18.61
C LYS A 13 5.43 5.10 17.65
N LYS A 14 6.65 5.36 17.19
CA LYS A 14 6.92 6.43 16.21
C LYS A 14 5.98 6.23 15.02
N GLU A 15 5.02 7.13 14.89
CA GLU A 15 4.12 7.13 13.75
C GLU A 15 4.91 7.62 12.53
N PHE A 16 4.71 6.97 11.39
CA PHE A 16 5.29 7.42 10.12
C PHE A 16 4.17 8.03 9.28
N PRO A 17 3.99 9.36 9.26
CA PRO A 17 2.81 9.97 8.64
C PRO A 17 2.89 9.99 7.10
N ALA A 18 3.96 9.48 6.49
CA ALA A 18 4.08 9.50 5.04
C ALA A 18 3.13 8.51 4.38
N ARG A 19 2.47 8.94 3.30
CA ARG A 19 1.55 8.11 2.51
C ARG A 19 1.74 8.35 1.02
N VAL A 20 1.29 7.40 0.23
CA VAL A 20 1.10 7.62 -1.22
C VAL A 20 -0.25 8.34 -1.44
N THR A 21 -0.24 9.35 -2.30
CA THR A 21 -1.38 10.14 -2.77
C THR A 21 -1.40 10.10 -4.29
N ASP A 22 -2.56 10.36 -4.90
CA ASP A 22 -2.74 10.27 -6.35
C ASP A 22 -2.27 8.88 -6.88
N LEU A 23 -2.67 7.79 -6.19
CA LEU A 23 -2.27 6.45 -6.61
C LEU A 23 -3.00 6.06 -7.89
N GLU A 24 -2.23 5.83 -8.94
CA GLU A 24 -2.67 5.38 -10.25
C GLU A 24 -2.08 4.00 -10.56
N GLY A 25 -2.79 3.24 -11.38
CA GLY A 25 -2.41 1.89 -11.75
C GLY A 25 -2.71 1.67 -13.21
N GLU A 26 -1.67 1.36 -13.98
CA GLU A 26 -1.78 1.10 -15.41
C GLU A 26 -1.24 -0.29 -15.72
N ARG A 27 -1.96 -1.05 -16.55
CA ARG A 27 -1.43 -2.30 -17.08
C ARG A 27 -0.55 -2.02 -18.30
N GLN A 28 0.70 -2.47 -18.23
CA GLN A 28 1.65 -2.47 -19.35
C GLN A 28 2.01 -3.89 -19.72
N LYS A 29 1.37 -4.45 -20.75
CA LYS A 29 1.58 -5.82 -21.24
C LYS A 29 1.41 -6.87 -20.12
N GLU A 30 2.54 -7.33 -19.57
CA GLU A 30 2.65 -8.40 -18.57
C GLU A 30 2.86 -7.87 -17.14
N VAL A 31 2.89 -6.55 -16.95
CA VAL A 31 3.07 -5.93 -15.63
C VAL A 31 2.00 -4.88 -15.35
N ILE A 32 1.65 -4.73 -14.08
CA ILE A 32 0.89 -3.59 -13.56
C ILE A 32 1.89 -2.60 -12.99
N VAL A 33 1.85 -1.38 -13.48
CA VAL A 33 2.68 -0.28 -13.02
C VAL A 33 1.82 0.59 -12.11
N LEU A 34 2.16 0.61 -10.83
CA LEU A 34 1.56 1.50 -9.84
C LEU A 34 2.42 2.74 -9.68
N ARG A 35 1.81 3.92 -9.73
CA ARG A 35 2.48 5.22 -9.61
C ARG A 35 1.71 6.11 -8.66
N GLY A 36 2.42 6.96 -7.93
CA GLY A 36 1.78 7.98 -7.12
C GLY A 36 2.79 8.95 -6.55
N LYS A 37 2.31 9.96 -5.84
CA LYS A 37 3.16 10.92 -5.13
C LYS A 37 3.30 10.53 -3.68
N ILE A 38 4.44 10.84 -3.07
CA ILE A 38 4.63 10.64 -1.64
C ILE A 38 4.38 11.97 -0.93
N SER A 39 3.43 11.97 -0.01
CA SER A 39 3.15 13.10 0.87
C SER A 39 3.63 12.77 2.28
N GLY A 40 4.46 13.63 2.86
CA GLY A 40 5.06 13.46 4.18
C GLY A 40 6.58 13.26 4.14
N PRO A 41 7.19 12.72 5.22
CA PRO A 41 8.62 12.43 5.28
C PRO A 41 9.08 11.52 4.13
N LYS A 42 10.18 11.89 3.47
CA LYS A 42 10.75 11.10 2.36
C LYS A 42 11.64 9.93 2.82
N GLU A 43 11.73 9.71 4.12
CA GLU A 43 12.56 8.66 4.76
C GLU A 43 11.92 7.26 4.66
N ALA A 44 11.06 7.03 3.67
CA ALA A 44 10.43 5.74 3.47
C ALA A 44 11.49 4.71 3.04
N GLU A 45 11.60 3.63 3.80
CA GLU A 45 12.51 2.51 3.56
C GLU A 45 11.89 1.46 2.60
N GLY A 46 10.61 1.64 2.24
CA GLY A 46 9.94 0.81 1.25
C GLY A 46 8.42 0.99 1.25
N ALA A 47 7.70 -0.01 0.75
CA ALA A 47 6.24 0.00 0.71
C ALA A 47 5.65 -1.40 0.85
N LYS A 48 4.50 -1.50 1.53
CA LYS A 48 3.61 -2.66 1.48
C LYS A 48 2.49 -2.39 0.50
N VAL A 49 2.42 -3.20 -0.55
CA VAL A 49 1.34 -3.14 -1.54
C VAL A 49 0.38 -4.29 -1.26
N TYR A 50 -0.79 -3.94 -0.73
CA TYR A 50 -1.90 -4.86 -0.55
C TYR A 50 -2.62 -5.06 -1.88
N TYR A 51 -3.01 -6.29 -2.17
CA TYR A 51 -3.71 -6.63 -3.40
C TYR A 51 -4.93 -7.51 -3.12
N ALA A 52 -5.96 -7.35 -3.95
CA ALA A 52 -7.07 -8.26 -4.10
C ALA A 52 -7.24 -8.56 -5.59
N GLN A 53 -7.51 -9.81 -5.95
CA GLN A 53 -7.79 -10.18 -7.34
C GLN A 53 -9.15 -10.88 -7.44
N TYR A 54 -9.93 -10.52 -8.45
CA TYR A 54 -11.22 -11.12 -8.73
C TYR A 54 -11.34 -11.42 -10.22
N PRO A 55 -11.98 -12.53 -10.63
CA PRO A 55 -12.35 -12.74 -12.03
C PRO A 55 -13.23 -11.59 -12.51
N LEU A 56 -13.09 -11.13 -13.76
CA LEU A 56 -13.90 -10.01 -14.29
C LEU A 56 -15.40 -10.28 -14.17
N GLU A 57 -15.82 -11.52 -14.41
CA GLU A 57 -17.20 -11.99 -14.29
C GLU A 57 -17.75 -11.97 -12.86
N LYS A 58 -16.86 -11.99 -11.86
CA LYS A 58 -17.20 -11.98 -10.42
C LYS A 58 -16.58 -10.77 -9.72
N SER A 59 -16.37 -9.69 -10.45
CA SER A 59 -15.81 -8.48 -9.88
C SER A 59 -16.77 -7.85 -8.85
N PRO A 60 -16.26 -7.36 -7.72
CA PRO A 60 -17.09 -6.70 -6.71
C PRO A 60 -17.74 -5.44 -7.30
N CYS A 61 -18.97 -5.17 -6.84
CA CYS A 61 -19.74 -4.00 -7.22
C CYS A 61 -19.06 -2.68 -6.79
N GLU A 62 -19.45 -1.56 -7.40
CA GLU A 62 -19.01 -0.24 -6.91
C GLU A 62 -19.52 -0.02 -5.48
N GLY A 63 -18.59 0.19 -4.54
CA GLY A 63 -18.88 0.35 -3.11
C GLY A 63 -18.92 -0.94 -2.29
N CYS A 64 -18.81 -2.11 -2.93
CA CYS A 64 -18.61 -3.37 -2.21
C CYS A 64 -17.26 -3.34 -1.46
N PRO A 65 -17.17 -3.85 -0.22
CA PRO A 65 -15.90 -3.92 0.50
C PRO A 65 -14.92 -4.84 -0.24
N ILE A 66 -13.69 -4.37 -0.42
CA ILE A 66 -12.63 -5.16 -1.03
C ILE A 66 -11.89 -5.95 0.04
N GLU A 67 -11.92 -7.27 -0.08
CA GLU A 67 -11.15 -8.17 0.77
C GLU A 67 -9.75 -8.37 0.18
N TYR A 68 -8.77 -7.66 0.75
CA TYR A 68 -7.37 -7.83 0.37
C TYR A 68 -6.89 -9.24 0.73
N GLN A 69 -6.46 -9.99 -0.28
CA GLN A 69 -6.07 -11.40 -0.15
C GLN A 69 -4.63 -11.56 0.32
N GLY A 70 -3.81 -10.51 0.14
CA GLY A 70 -2.42 -10.53 0.55
C GLY A 70 -1.75 -9.17 0.38
N PHE A 71 -0.46 -9.15 0.66
CA PHE A 71 0.41 -8.01 0.39
C PHE A 71 1.78 -8.47 -0.09
N GLN A 72 2.43 -7.61 -0.85
CA GLN A 72 3.84 -7.73 -1.20
C GLN A 72 4.60 -6.55 -0.60
N ALA A 73 5.68 -6.85 0.12
CA ALA A 73 6.59 -5.84 0.61
C ALA A 73 7.69 -5.59 -0.42
N PHE A 74 7.97 -4.32 -0.66
CA PHE A 74 9.05 -3.83 -1.51
C PHE A 74 9.98 -2.96 -0.66
N GLY A 75 11.27 -2.96 -1.01
CA GLY A 75 12.26 -2.10 -0.35
C GLY A 75 12.24 -0.68 -0.89
N ALA A 76 13.29 0.09 -0.60
CA ALA A 76 13.41 1.48 -1.00
C ALA A 76 13.41 1.69 -2.52
N GLU A 77 13.59 0.64 -3.33
CA GLU A 77 13.60 0.71 -4.79
C GLU A 77 12.29 1.23 -5.41
N VAL A 78 11.16 1.13 -4.69
CA VAL A 78 9.86 1.66 -5.16
C VAL A 78 9.61 3.11 -4.74
N VAL A 79 10.52 3.68 -3.94
CA VAL A 79 10.49 5.08 -3.48
C VAL A 79 11.53 5.85 -4.30
N THR A 80 11.05 6.71 -5.20
CA THR A 80 11.88 7.52 -6.09
C THR A 80 11.82 8.99 -5.69
N GLU A 81 12.71 9.83 -6.24
CA GLU A 81 12.63 11.28 -6.03
C GLU A 81 11.33 11.89 -6.55
N GLU A 82 10.76 11.30 -7.61
CA GLU A 82 9.50 11.70 -8.24
C GLU A 82 8.26 11.21 -7.46
N GLY A 83 8.42 10.20 -6.59
CA GLY A 83 7.34 9.68 -5.76
C GLY A 83 7.41 8.17 -5.55
N PHE A 84 6.31 7.49 -5.81
CA PHE A 84 6.17 6.04 -5.69
C PHE A 84 6.05 5.41 -7.07
N LEU A 85 6.84 4.37 -7.34
CA LEU A 85 6.77 3.59 -8.58
C LEU A 85 7.01 2.12 -8.26
N CYS A 86 6.01 1.27 -8.52
CA CYS A 86 6.11 -0.17 -8.33
C CYS A 86 5.65 -0.91 -9.59
N ARG A 87 6.30 -2.04 -9.87
CA ARG A 87 5.95 -2.92 -11.00
C ARG A 87 5.61 -4.30 -10.45
N ILE A 88 4.41 -4.77 -10.75
CA ILE A 88 3.89 -6.04 -10.28
C ILE A 88 3.66 -6.95 -11.50
N PRO A 89 4.29 -8.13 -11.58
CA PRO A 89 4.05 -9.05 -12.68
C PRO A 89 2.62 -9.59 -12.62
N VAL A 90 1.94 -9.58 -13.76
CA VAL A 90 0.61 -10.16 -13.94
C VAL A 90 0.78 -11.65 -14.25
N LYS A 91 0.15 -12.50 -13.44
CA LYS A 91 0.19 -13.96 -13.65
C LYS A 91 -0.99 -14.47 -14.46
N GLU A 92 -2.14 -13.81 -14.37
CA GLU A 92 -3.41 -14.28 -14.93
C GLU A 92 -4.13 -13.13 -15.66
N GLN A 93 -4.67 -13.43 -16.84
CA GLN A 93 -5.54 -12.54 -17.60
C GLN A 93 -7.01 -12.73 -17.21
N GLY A 94 -7.90 -11.84 -17.64
CA GLY A 94 -9.32 -11.86 -17.27
C GLY A 94 -9.59 -11.57 -15.79
N GLN A 95 -8.71 -10.81 -15.13
CA GLN A 95 -8.81 -10.47 -13.70
C GLN A 95 -8.93 -8.96 -13.49
N VAL A 96 -9.59 -8.57 -12.41
CA VAL A 96 -9.50 -7.22 -11.86
C VAL A 96 -8.68 -7.25 -10.58
N TYR A 97 -7.71 -6.35 -10.50
CA TYR A 97 -6.87 -6.16 -9.33
C TYR A 97 -7.23 -4.87 -8.61
N PHE A 98 -7.31 -4.93 -7.29
CA PHE A 98 -7.42 -3.76 -6.43
C PHE A 98 -6.15 -3.63 -5.61
N PHE A 99 -5.56 -2.44 -5.60
CA PHE A 99 -4.33 -2.18 -4.86
C PHE A 99 -4.49 -1.07 -3.84
N ARG A 100 -3.74 -1.20 -2.75
CA ARG A 100 -3.56 -0.18 -1.73
C ARG A 100 -2.14 -0.22 -1.23
N VAL A 101 -1.55 0.94 -1.03
CA VAL A 101 -0.12 1.06 -0.69
C VAL A 101 0.01 1.71 0.68
N ASN A 102 0.86 1.14 1.52
CA ASN A 102 1.32 1.75 2.76
C ASN A 102 2.83 1.92 2.68
N LEU A 103 3.34 3.12 2.96
CA LEU A 103 4.79 3.33 3.02
C LEU A 103 5.32 2.71 4.31
N ILE A 104 6.52 2.14 4.23
CA ILE A 104 7.29 1.66 5.37
C ILE A 104 8.32 2.74 5.67
N GLY A 105 8.23 3.35 6.84
CA GLY A 105 9.20 4.30 7.34
C GLY A 105 10.23 3.66 8.27
N PRO A 106 11.11 4.48 8.86
CA PRO A 106 12.18 4.03 9.74
C PRO A 106 11.67 3.15 10.87
N SER A 107 12.44 2.11 11.21
CA SER A 107 12.05 1.14 12.26
C SER A 107 10.78 0.36 11.93
N GLU A 108 10.55 0.07 10.65
CA GLU A 108 9.40 -0.69 10.13
C GLU A 108 8.03 -0.05 10.43
N ALA A 109 8.00 1.26 10.68
CA ALA A 109 6.79 2.01 10.97
C ALA A 109 5.90 2.07 9.71
N ILE A 110 4.66 1.60 9.81
CA ILE A 110 3.74 1.58 8.67
C ILE A 110 2.94 2.87 8.64
N GLY A 111 3.07 3.61 7.53
CA GLY A 111 2.33 4.84 7.33
C GLY A 111 0.88 4.64 6.90
N PRO A 112 0.11 5.73 6.80
CA PRO A 112 -1.27 5.68 6.37
C PRO A 112 -1.38 5.04 4.99
N SER A 113 -2.55 4.44 4.75
CA SER A 113 -2.82 3.88 3.44
C SER A 113 -3.01 4.95 2.37
N SER A 114 -2.64 4.61 1.16
CA SER A 114 -3.07 5.30 -0.04
C SER A 114 -4.57 5.16 -0.30
N ASP A 115 -5.00 5.90 -1.31
CA ASP A 115 -6.26 5.65 -2.00
C ASP A 115 -6.21 4.28 -2.70
N MET A 116 -7.38 3.69 -2.93
CA MET A 116 -7.50 2.41 -3.62
C MET A 116 -7.50 2.63 -5.13
N VAL A 117 -6.75 1.80 -5.86
CA VAL A 117 -6.79 1.80 -7.32
C VAL A 117 -7.27 0.45 -7.86
N LYS A 118 -8.11 0.50 -8.88
CA LYS A 118 -8.62 -0.65 -9.62
C LYS A 118 -7.90 -0.74 -10.95
N VAL A 119 -7.32 -1.90 -11.26
CA VAL A 119 -6.64 -2.19 -12.52
C VAL A 119 -7.30 -3.39 -13.17
N VAL A 120 -7.80 -3.22 -14.38
CA VAL A 120 -8.43 -4.28 -15.15
C VAL A 120 -7.37 -4.94 -16.05
N VAL A 121 -7.31 -6.26 -15.98
CA VAL A 121 -6.39 -7.10 -16.74
C VAL A 121 -7.24 -8.01 -17.62
N GLU A 122 -7.54 -7.54 -18.84
CA GLU A 122 -8.17 -8.31 -19.92
C GLU A 122 -7.32 -9.48 -20.48
#